data_AF-A0AAW2YQK8-F1
#
_entry.id   AF-A0AAW2YQK8-F1
#
_cell.length_a   1.000
_cell.length_b   1.000
_cell.length_c   1.000
_cell.angle_alpha   90.00
_cell.angle_beta   90.00
_cell.angle_gamma   90.00
#
_symmetry.space_group_name_H-M   'P 1'
#
loop_
_entity.id
_entity.type
_entity.pdbx_description
1 polymer ?
#
loop_
_entity_poly.entity_id
_entity_poly.type
_entity_poly.pdbx_seq_one_letter_code
_entity_poly.pdbx_strand_id
1 'polypeptide(L)'
;MTESDVQSLSDSYFELYKIAVNCHYDYQNEKKQCSNSNQVIERYQEFLSELSKHMVRQTTDYNLQGLYISVAVILFSAIILLFLTIQKIGFGNNHFIQYLLYALLVLHLLSLTGSSLIEEEHQFWFYSSNTICLLLMFYQYTTGGSYLPLIGVALASRALRSWNISGIKWNEVIQERQKAGLPLDWTWLTISGILSENEHIAFMIARLSVALVFIISILNLRLVKNYTSSQRLVHALLSLTSLIVVVLYKFYGPSLWWPISSIHILYGFHLAQLVLVLIPNGESTSYKLCRLMSICTSMWLLLERITNFGAISLIALQSHIIIKTHINSDKSLNETGWWIICHFFGMSSYYAMGRSISIAAVDFGGAYQGLQDYQPNLLIVLIFLLQYNASDLILFVIRNDFCKHNTQ
;
A
#
# COMPACT_ATOMS: atom_id res chain seq x y z
N MET A 1 -3.02 32.91 0.90
CA MET A 1 -3.72 33.63 -0.18
C MET A 1 -5.19 33.70 0.16
N THR A 2 -5.78 34.87 0.03
CA THR A 2 -7.24 35.03 0.14
C THR A 2 -7.90 34.63 -1.18
N GLU A 3 -9.18 34.26 -1.19
CA GLU A 3 -9.92 33.95 -2.44
C GLU A 3 -9.84 35.10 -3.46
N SER A 4 -9.81 36.35 -2.99
CA SER A 4 -9.66 37.52 -3.86
C SER A 4 -8.31 37.57 -4.59
N ASP A 5 -7.24 37.09 -3.96
CA ASP A 5 -5.92 37.02 -4.60
C ASP A 5 -5.94 35.96 -5.72
N VAL A 6 -6.58 34.82 -5.48
CA VAL A 6 -6.73 33.74 -6.46
C VAL A 6 -7.51 34.21 -7.68
N GLN A 7 -8.62 34.93 -7.45
CA GLN A 7 -9.47 35.46 -8.52
C GLN A 7 -8.71 36.46 -9.41
N SER A 8 -8.00 37.41 -8.79
CA SER A 8 -7.24 38.43 -9.53
C SER A 8 -6.10 37.85 -10.37
N LEU A 9 -5.46 36.79 -9.88
CA LEU A 9 -4.41 36.08 -10.60
C LEU A 9 -4.97 35.26 -11.77
N SER A 10 -6.12 34.59 -11.56
CA SER A 10 -6.85 33.90 -12.63
C SER A 10 -7.14 34.85 -13.80
N ASP A 11 -7.62 36.05 -13.50
CA ASP A 11 -7.97 37.06 -14.51
C ASP A 11 -6.72 37.53 -15.29
N SER A 12 -5.57 37.65 -14.61
CA SER A 12 -4.32 38.03 -15.26
C SER A 12 -3.80 36.97 -16.25
N TYR A 13 -3.88 35.68 -15.93
CA TYR A 13 -3.46 34.62 -16.86
C TYR A 13 -4.42 34.47 -18.03
N PHE A 14 -5.71 34.63 -17.75
CA PHE A 14 -6.74 34.60 -18.79
C PHE A 14 -6.53 35.72 -19.81
N GLU A 15 -6.16 36.92 -19.37
CA GLU A 15 -5.84 38.04 -20.27
C GLU A 15 -4.55 37.78 -21.08
N LEU A 16 -3.48 37.23 -20.49
CA LEU A 16 -2.28 36.85 -21.26
C LEU A 16 -2.58 35.79 -22.33
N TYR A 17 -3.38 34.77 -21.98
CA TYR A 17 -3.82 33.76 -22.93
C TYR A 17 -4.67 34.37 -24.06
N LYS A 18 -5.62 35.23 -23.71
CA LYS A 18 -6.49 35.93 -24.67
C LYS A 18 -5.70 36.83 -25.61
N ILE A 19 -4.66 37.51 -25.12
CA ILE A 19 -3.73 38.29 -25.95
C ILE A 19 -2.99 37.38 -26.94
N ALA A 20 -2.47 36.23 -26.49
CA ALA A 20 -1.79 35.28 -27.36
C ALA A 20 -2.72 34.70 -28.45
N VAL A 21 -3.94 34.32 -28.09
CA VAL A 21 -4.97 33.82 -29.02
C VAL A 21 -5.40 34.89 -30.02
N ASN A 22 -5.62 36.12 -29.57
CA ASN A 22 -5.99 37.23 -30.47
C ASN A 22 -4.86 37.56 -31.46
N CYS A 23 -3.61 37.57 -30.99
CA CYS A 23 -2.43 37.77 -31.84
C CYS A 23 -2.29 36.64 -32.89
N HIS A 24 -2.56 35.39 -32.50
CA HIS A 24 -2.60 34.25 -33.42
C HIS A 24 -3.71 34.41 -34.47
N TYR A 25 -4.90 34.82 -34.05
CA TYR A 25 -6.04 35.06 -34.95
C TYR A 25 -5.77 36.20 -35.94
N ASP A 26 -5.16 37.30 -35.47
CA ASP A 26 -4.78 38.42 -36.33
C ASP A 26 -3.71 38.03 -37.34
N TYR A 27 -2.73 37.21 -36.95
CA TYR A 27 -1.73 36.64 -37.85
C TYR A 27 -2.38 35.75 -38.94
N GLN A 28 -3.32 34.87 -38.57
CA GLN A 28 -4.03 34.02 -39.53
C GLN A 28 -4.88 34.80 -40.54
N ASN A 29 -5.40 35.95 -40.14
CA ASN A 29 -6.25 36.80 -40.99
C ASN A 29 -5.49 37.95 -41.66
N GLU A 30 -4.14 37.90 -41.71
CA GLU A 30 -3.27 38.91 -42.30
C GLU A 30 -3.50 40.34 -41.78
N LYS A 31 -4.00 40.48 -40.54
CA LYS A 31 -4.19 41.78 -39.91
C LYS A 31 -2.85 42.33 -39.42
N LYS A 32 -2.62 43.63 -39.63
CA LYS A 32 -1.34 44.32 -39.34
C LYS A 32 -0.87 44.24 -37.88
N GLN A 33 -1.72 43.87 -36.93
CA GLN A 33 -1.42 43.98 -35.49
C GLN A 33 -0.42 42.92 -34.99
N CYS A 34 -0.44 41.71 -35.57
CA CYS A 34 0.59 40.68 -35.37
C CYS A 34 1.03 40.13 -36.73
N SER A 35 1.86 40.89 -37.44
CA SER A 35 2.26 40.57 -38.81
C SER A 35 3.37 39.51 -38.92
N ASN A 36 3.91 39.03 -37.79
CA ASN A 36 5.05 38.12 -37.75
C ASN A 36 4.75 36.92 -36.86
N SER A 37 5.00 35.70 -37.37
CA SER A 37 4.89 34.46 -36.61
C SER A 37 5.74 34.46 -35.34
N ASN A 38 6.89 35.15 -35.35
CA ASN A 38 7.74 35.26 -34.16
C ASN A 38 7.05 36.00 -33.01
N GLN A 39 6.21 37.00 -33.30
CA GLN A 39 5.47 37.72 -32.26
C GLN A 39 4.40 36.83 -31.63
N VAL A 40 3.73 36.00 -32.43
CA VAL A 40 2.74 35.02 -31.92
C VAL A 40 3.44 34.01 -31.01
N ILE A 41 4.58 33.47 -31.44
CA ILE A 41 5.39 32.53 -30.63
C ILE A 41 5.84 33.18 -29.32
N GLU A 42 6.33 34.43 -29.37
CA GLU A 42 6.78 35.17 -28.19
C GLU A 42 5.65 35.37 -27.17
N ARG A 43 4.42 35.66 -27.62
CA ARG A 43 3.25 35.78 -26.73
C ARG A 43 2.85 34.47 -26.07
N TYR A 44 2.88 33.36 -26.79
CA TYR A 44 2.64 32.04 -26.18
C TYR A 44 3.77 31.66 -25.21
N GLN A 45 5.02 31.98 -25.54
CA GLN A 45 6.16 31.75 -24.63
C GLN A 45 6.04 32.60 -23.35
N GLU A 46 5.61 33.85 -23.45
CA GLU A 46 5.35 34.73 -22.32
C GLU A 46 4.27 34.14 -21.40
N PHE A 47 3.13 33.74 -21.98
CA PHE A 47 2.06 33.06 -21.24
C PHE A 47 2.53 31.77 -20.56
N LEU A 48 3.21 30.88 -21.29
CA LEU A 48 3.69 29.60 -20.76
C LEU A 48 4.77 29.79 -19.68
N SER A 49 5.63 30.80 -19.83
CA SER A 49 6.66 31.15 -18.85
C SER A 49 6.04 31.64 -17.55
N GLU A 50 5.07 32.56 -17.60
CA GLU A 50 4.39 33.06 -16.40
C GLU A 50 3.50 31.98 -15.76
N LEU A 51 2.79 31.18 -16.55
CA LEU A 51 2.03 30.03 -16.04
C LEU A 51 2.95 29.02 -15.36
N SER A 52 4.10 28.71 -15.96
CA SER A 52 5.11 27.82 -15.37
C SER A 52 5.66 28.37 -14.07
N LYS A 53 6.07 29.66 -14.04
CA LYS A 53 6.52 30.32 -12.80
C LYS A 53 5.43 30.28 -11.72
N HIS A 54 4.17 30.46 -12.10
CA HIS A 54 3.06 30.40 -11.16
C HIS A 54 2.84 28.99 -10.62
N MET A 55 2.80 27.98 -11.50
CA MET A 55 2.70 26.59 -11.09
C MET A 55 3.87 26.20 -10.20
N VAL A 56 5.10 26.63 -10.53
CA VAL A 56 6.27 26.45 -9.67
C VAL A 56 6.05 27.12 -8.32
N ARG A 57 5.60 28.38 -8.27
CA ARG A 57 5.32 29.06 -6.98
C ARG A 57 4.24 28.34 -6.17
N GLN A 58 3.12 27.99 -6.78
CA GLN A 58 2.03 27.24 -6.14
C GLN A 58 2.47 25.86 -5.64
N THR A 59 3.36 25.19 -6.37
CA THR A 59 3.88 23.87 -5.98
C THR A 59 5.04 23.94 -4.98
N THR A 60 5.78 25.05 -4.93
CA THR A 60 6.94 25.28 -4.05
C THR A 60 6.64 26.09 -2.80
N ASP A 61 5.47 26.73 -2.70
CA ASP A 61 4.97 27.37 -1.48
C ASP A 61 4.49 26.28 -0.50
N TYR A 62 5.40 25.36 -0.20
CA TYR A 62 5.23 24.41 0.87
C TYR A 62 5.07 25.21 2.16
N ASN A 63 4.06 24.88 2.95
CA ASN A 63 3.99 25.35 4.32
C ASN A 63 5.19 24.76 5.08
N LEU A 64 6.33 25.45 5.03
CA LEU A 64 7.59 25.01 5.61
C LEU A 64 7.44 24.77 7.10
N GLN A 65 6.63 25.60 7.78
CA GLN A 65 6.29 25.38 9.19
C GLN A 65 5.57 24.05 9.40
N GLY A 66 4.55 23.77 8.59
CA GLY A 66 3.84 22.48 8.61
C GLY A 66 4.76 21.30 8.31
N LEU A 67 5.69 21.45 7.36
CA LEU A 67 6.70 20.44 7.03
C LEU A 67 7.65 20.19 8.23
N TYR A 68 8.20 21.23 8.85
CA TYR A 68 9.08 21.10 10.00
C TYR A 68 8.38 20.48 11.21
N ILE A 69 7.14 20.88 11.48
CA ILE A 69 6.32 20.27 12.54
C ILE A 69 6.12 18.78 12.26
N SER A 70 5.79 18.42 11.01
CA SER A 70 5.58 17.03 10.61
C SER A 70 6.86 16.20 10.76
N VAL A 71 8.00 16.72 10.30
CA VAL A 71 9.31 16.07 10.47
C VAL A 71 9.67 15.91 11.95
N ALA A 72 9.42 16.92 12.78
CA ALA A 72 9.67 16.86 14.22
C ALA A 72 8.79 15.80 14.90
N VAL A 73 7.50 15.71 14.54
CA VAL A 73 6.58 14.69 15.06
C VAL A 73 7.03 13.29 14.63
N ILE A 74 7.43 13.11 13.36
CA ILE A 74 7.95 11.84 12.85
C ILE A 74 9.22 11.43 13.61
N LEU A 75 10.21 12.31 13.73
CA LEU A 75 11.45 12.04 14.47
C LEU A 75 11.18 11.73 15.94
N PHE A 76 10.31 12.50 16.60
CA PHE A 76 9.96 12.26 17.99
C PHE A 76 9.27 10.90 18.18
N SER A 77 8.33 10.56 17.31
CA SER A 77 7.66 9.25 17.33
C SER A 77 8.65 8.10 17.09
N ALA A 78 9.59 8.28 16.15
CA ALA A 78 10.64 7.30 15.87
C ALA A 78 11.57 7.10 17.07
N ILE A 79 11.96 8.17 17.76
CA ILE A 79 12.79 8.09 18.97
C ILE A 79 12.06 7.36 20.10
N ILE A 80 10.78 7.67 20.33
CA ILE A 80 9.98 6.97 21.34
C ILE A 80 9.88 5.48 21.00
N LEU A 81 9.56 5.15 19.75
CA LEU A 81 9.46 3.75 19.31
C LEU A 81 10.79 3.03 19.42
N LEU A 82 11.89 3.67 19.04
CA LEU A 82 13.24 3.12 19.19
C LEU A 82 13.56 2.85 20.67
N PHE A 83 13.28 3.80 21.55
CA PHE A 83 13.51 3.65 22.99
C PHE A 83 12.68 2.50 23.57
N LEU A 84 11.39 2.44 23.26
CA LEU A 84 10.50 1.35 23.69
C LEU A 84 10.94 0.00 23.12
N THR A 85 11.49 -0.02 21.91
CA THR A 85 11.99 -1.25 21.27
C THR A 85 13.27 -1.71 21.97
N ILE A 86 14.23 -0.82 22.22
CA ILE A 86 15.49 -1.11 22.92
C ILE A 86 15.22 -1.70 24.30
N GLN A 87 14.26 -1.13 25.05
CA GLN A 87 13.87 -1.64 26.36
C GLN A 87 13.32 -3.07 26.33
N LYS A 88 12.77 -3.50 25.19
CA LYS A 88 12.19 -4.82 24.98
C LYS A 88 13.10 -5.79 24.24
N ILE A 89 14.35 -5.41 23.93
CA ILE A 89 15.33 -6.33 23.35
C ILE A 89 15.72 -7.34 24.44
N GLY A 90 14.97 -8.45 24.50
CA GLY A 90 15.38 -9.65 25.21
C GLY A 90 16.21 -10.54 24.28
N PHE A 91 17.22 -11.24 24.80
CA PHE A 91 17.92 -12.26 24.02
C PHE A 91 17.14 -13.58 24.14
N GLY A 92 16.66 -14.10 23.01
CA GLY A 92 16.09 -15.44 22.92
C GLY A 92 17.17 -16.52 22.98
N ASN A 93 16.76 -17.78 23.12
CA ASN A 93 17.68 -18.92 23.24
C ASN A 93 18.54 -19.14 21.99
N ASN A 94 18.07 -18.72 20.81
CA ASN A 94 18.79 -18.88 19.55
C ASN A 94 19.45 -17.56 19.12
N HIS A 95 20.52 -17.21 19.82
CA HIS A 95 21.24 -15.95 19.63
C HIS A 95 21.68 -15.72 18.18
N PHE A 96 22.08 -16.76 17.45
CA PHE A 96 22.59 -16.62 16.08
C PHE A 96 21.56 -16.03 15.10
N ILE A 97 20.35 -16.62 15.03
CA ILE A 97 19.30 -16.14 14.12
C ILE A 97 18.88 -14.73 14.50
N GLN A 98 18.77 -14.47 15.81
CA GLN A 98 18.39 -13.16 16.30
C GLN A 98 19.42 -12.06 15.97
N TYR A 99 20.71 -12.33 16.14
CA TYR A 99 21.77 -11.40 15.73
C TYR A 99 21.75 -11.14 14.22
N LEU A 100 21.48 -12.15 13.41
CA LEU A 100 21.37 -11.99 11.96
C LEU A 100 20.16 -11.13 11.59
N LEU A 101 19.01 -11.31 12.24
CA LEU A 101 17.83 -10.45 12.06
C LEU A 101 18.14 -8.98 12.42
N TYR A 102 18.86 -8.73 13.51
CA TYR A 102 19.31 -7.38 13.86
C TYR A 102 20.32 -6.82 12.85
N ALA A 103 21.25 -7.64 12.37
CA ALA A 103 22.20 -7.24 11.34
C ALA A 103 21.49 -6.83 10.04
N LEU A 104 20.45 -7.57 9.61
CA LEU A 104 19.63 -7.20 8.45
C LEU A 104 18.93 -5.85 8.67
N LEU A 105 18.42 -5.59 9.87
CA LEU A 105 17.79 -4.30 10.18
C LEU A 105 18.80 -3.16 10.15
N VAL A 106 20.02 -3.36 10.68
CA VAL A 106 21.10 -2.36 10.60
C VAL A 106 21.53 -2.12 9.16
N LEU A 107 21.69 -3.19 8.35
CA LEU A 107 22.00 -3.08 6.92
C LEU A 107 20.93 -2.30 6.17
N HIS A 108 19.66 -2.51 6.50
CA HIS A 108 18.57 -1.72 5.93
C HIS A 108 18.72 -0.23 6.27
N LEU A 109 18.95 0.11 7.54
CA LEU A 109 19.15 1.51 7.96
C LEU A 109 20.33 2.16 7.25
N LEU A 110 21.42 1.42 7.02
CA LEU A 110 22.55 1.88 6.24
C LEU A 110 22.18 2.08 4.76
N SER A 111 21.36 1.19 4.18
CA SER A 111 20.90 1.35 2.80
C SER A 111 20.08 2.63 2.58
N LEU A 112 19.36 3.12 3.60
CA LEU A 112 18.60 4.37 3.50
C LEU A 112 19.49 5.62 3.29
N THR A 113 20.80 5.51 3.47
CA THR A 113 21.74 6.62 3.20
C THR A 113 22.05 6.81 1.72
N GLY A 114 21.71 5.84 0.85
CA GLY A 114 21.89 5.97 -0.59
C GLY A 114 20.75 6.73 -1.26
N SER A 115 21.07 7.79 -2.02
CA SER A 115 20.07 8.70 -2.61
C SER A 115 19.41 8.22 -3.92
N SER A 116 19.83 7.09 -4.49
CA SER A 116 19.37 6.62 -5.83
C SER A 116 18.62 5.28 -5.80
N LEU A 117 18.11 4.86 -4.64
CA LEU A 117 17.97 3.43 -4.33
C LEU A 117 16.56 2.85 -4.38
N ILE A 118 15.60 3.42 -5.09
CA ILE A 118 14.27 2.79 -5.19
C ILE A 118 14.40 1.35 -5.70
N GLU A 119 15.16 1.12 -6.77
CA GLU A 119 15.33 -0.24 -7.30
C GLU A 119 16.12 -1.15 -6.35
N GLU A 120 17.13 -0.62 -5.66
CA GLU A 120 17.92 -1.36 -4.68
C GLU A 120 17.11 -1.71 -3.42
N GLU A 121 16.17 -0.87 -2.98
CA GLU A 121 15.24 -1.17 -1.88
C GLU A 121 14.38 -2.38 -2.20
N HIS A 122 13.76 -2.42 -3.40
CA HIS A 122 12.96 -3.57 -3.83
C HIS A 122 13.78 -4.87 -3.76
N GLN A 123 15.03 -4.82 -4.24
CA GLN A 123 15.94 -5.96 -4.19
C GLN A 123 16.30 -6.32 -2.73
N PHE A 124 16.60 -5.33 -1.90
CA PHE A 124 16.96 -5.51 -0.50
C PHE A 124 15.87 -6.26 0.26
N TRP A 125 14.61 -5.82 0.15
CA TRP A 125 13.49 -6.46 0.84
C TRP A 125 13.24 -7.89 0.38
N PHE A 126 13.32 -8.12 -0.93
CA PHE A 126 13.18 -9.45 -1.50
C PHE A 126 14.29 -10.40 -1.02
N TYR A 127 15.55 -10.00 -1.13
CA TYR A 127 16.68 -10.86 -0.75
C TYR A 127 16.72 -11.09 0.76
N SER A 128 16.44 -10.06 1.56
CA SER A 128 16.39 -10.19 3.01
C SER A 128 15.27 -11.14 3.47
N SER A 129 14.07 -11.05 2.89
CA SER A 129 12.95 -11.93 3.25
C SER A 129 13.22 -13.40 2.87
N ASN A 130 13.87 -13.64 1.72
CA ASN A 130 14.28 -14.99 1.34
C ASN A 130 15.41 -15.54 2.22
N THR A 131 16.36 -14.69 2.63
CA THR A 131 17.40 -15.07 3.61
C THR A 131 16.75 -15.45 4.94
N ILE A 132 15.78 -14.69 5.42
CA ILE A 132 15.00 -15.02 6.61
C ILE A 132 14.27 -16.36 6.44
N CYS A 133 13.65 -16.59 5.28
CA CYS A 133 12.99 -17.85 4.97
C CYS A 133 13.97 -19.05 5.03
N LEU A 134 15.17 -18.89 4.47
CA LEU A 134 16.24 -19.88 4.53
C LEU A 134 16.69 -20.16 5.96
N LEU A 135 16.82 -19.12 6.79
CA LEU A 135 17.16 -19.26 8.21
C LEU A 135 16.09 -20.02 8.98
N LEU A 136 14.81 -19.72 8.71
CA LEU A 136 13.69 -20.45 9.31
C LEU A 136 13.65 -21.91 8.84
N MET A 137 13.96 -22.19 7.57
CA MET A 137 14.06 -23.56 7.06
C MET A 137 15.19 -24.33 7.73
N PHE A 138 16.37 -23.73 7.81
CA PHE A 138 17.52 -24.31 8.50
C PHE A 138 17.20 -24.58 9.97
N TYR A 139 16.55 -23.63 10.64
CA TYR A 139 16.10 -23.79 12.01
C TYR A 139 15.14 -24.99 12.15
N GLN A 140 14.06 -25.02 11.36
CA GLN A 140 13.09 -26.14 11.38
C GLN A 140 13.78 -27.48 11.12
N TYR A 141 14.72 -27.53 10.18
CA TYR A 141 15.51 -28.73 9.91
C TYR A 141 16.32 -29.18 11.14
N THR A 142 17.04 -28.25 11.80
CA THR A 142 17.85 -28.58 12.99
C THR A 142 17.00 -29.01 14.19
N THR A 143 15.77 -28.52 14.31
CA THR A 143 14.86 -28.88 15.40
C THR A 143 13.92 -30.04 15.07
N GLY A 144 14.10 -30.70 13.92
CA GLY A 144 13.25 -31.82 13.49
C GLY A 144 11.81 -31.41 13.09
N GLY A 145 11.57 -30.12 12.87
CA GLY A 145 10.30 -29.60 12.38
C GLY A 145 10.17 -29.71 10.85
N SER A 146 8.94 -29.54 10.36
CA SER A 146 8.68 -29.58 8.91
C SER A 146 9.08 -28.27 8.24
N TYR A 147 10.11 -28.30 7.40
CA TYR A 147 10.56 -27.15 6.60
C TYR A 147 9.83 -27.04 5.24
N LEU A 148 9.07 -28.06 4.82
CA LEU A 148 8.37 -28.08 3.52
C LEU A 148 7.42 -26.88 3.32
N PRO A 149 6.62 -26.44 4.32
CA PRO A 149 5.77 -25.26 4.16
C PRO A 149 6.57 -23.99 3.82
N LEU A 150 7.78 -23.85 4.35
CA LEU A 150 8.64 -22.69 4.09
C LEU A 150 9.23 -22.69 2.68
N ILE A 151 9.37 -23.86 2.04
CA ILE A 151 9.65 -23.93 0.60
C ILE A 151 8.49 -23.30 -0.18
N GLY A 152 7.24 -23.58 0.22
CA GLY A 152 6.06 -22.93 -0.32
C GLY A 152 6.10 -21.41 -0.15
N VAL A 153 6.56 -20.92 1.00
CA VAL A 153 6.76 -19.47 1.25
C VAL A 153 7.81 -18.89 0.30
N ALA A 154 8.95 -19.55 0.12
CA ALA A 154 9.99 -19.09 -0.80
C ALA A 154 9.53 -19.05 -2.27
N LEU A 155 8.76 -20.06 -2.71
CA LEU A 155 8.16 -20.10 -4.05
C LEU A 155 7.12 -18.99 -4.23
N ALA A 156 6.27 -18.75 -3.22
CA ALA A 156 5.34 -17.64 -3.23
C ALA A 156 6.07 -16.29 -3.30
N SER A 157 7.19 -16.12 -2.58
CA SER A 157 8.01 -14.90 -2.65
C SER A 157 8.56 -14.68 -4.05
N ARG A 158 8.95 -15.77 -4.74
CA ARG A 158 9.42 -15.71 -6.11
C ARG A 158 8.32 -15.30 -7.09
N ALA A 159 7.12 -15.86 -6.94
CA ALA A 159 5.96 -15.47 -7.73
C ALA A 159 5.57 -14.00 -7.49
N LEU A 160 5.60 -13.56 -6.23
CA LEU A 160 5.33 -12.18 -5.83
C LEU A 160 6.33 -11.19 -6.42
N ARG A 161 7.63 -11.54 -6.48
CA ARG A 161 8.64 -10.70 -7.14
C ARG A 161 8.33 -10.47 -8.62
N SER A 162 7.81 -11.48 -9.31
CA SER A 162 7.42 -11.38 -10.71
C SER A 162 6.02 -10.76 -10.92
N TRP A 163 5.29 -10.44 -9.84
CA TRP A 163 3.92 -9.95 -9.93
C TRP A 163 3.85 -8.51 -10.42
N ASN A 164 4.67 -7.62 -9.85
CA ASN A 164 4.81 -6.23 -10.26
C ASN A 164 6.29 -5.81 -10.20
N ILE A 165 7.03 -6.00 -11.30
CA ILE A 165 8.47 -5.72 -11.35
C ILE A 165 8.75 -4.21 -11.46
N SER A 166 7.87 -3.46 -12.13
CA SER A 166 8.13 -2.07 -12.52
C SER A 166 7.33 -1.03 -11.71
N GLY A 167 6.33 -1.45 -10.93
CA GLY A 167 5.49 -0.56 -10.14
C GLY A 167 4.27 0.00 -10.89
N ILE A 168 3.37 0.64 -10.15
CA ILE A 168 2.02 1.02 -10.60
C ILE A 168 1.97 1.81 -11.91
N LYS A 169 2.95 2.70 -12.16
CA LYS A 169 2.97 3.61 -13.33
C LYS A 169 3.30 2.92 -14.65
N TRP A 170 3.92 1.74 -14.62
CA TRP A 170 4.47 1.13 -15.83
C TRP A 170 3.45 0.32 -16.62
N ASN A 171 2.30 0.00 -16.04
CA ASN A 171 1.20 -0.63 -16.77
C ASN A 171 0.67 0.31 -17.87
N GLU A 172 0.65 1.63 -17.63
CA GLU A 172 0.27 2.63 -18.63
C GLU A 172 1.31 2.71 -19.75
N VAL A 173 2.61 2.68 -19.40
CA VAL A 173 3.71 2.67 -20.38
C VAL A 173 3.68 1.41 -21.26
N ILE A 174 3.36 0.25 -20.68
CA ILE A 174 3.20 -1.00 -21.44
C ILE A 174 2.03 -0.87 -22.43
N GLN A 175 0.89 -0.35 -21.98
CA GLN A 175 -0.26 -0.11 -22.85
C GLN A 175 0.05 0.89 -23.97
N GLU A 176 0.78 1.96 -23.68
CA GLU A 176 1.20 2.95 -24.68
C GLU A 176 2.18 2.36 -25.70
N ARG A 177 3.16 1.55 -25.27
CA ARG A 177 4.08 0.86 -26.17
C ARG A 177 3.37 -0.14 -27.08
N GLN A 178 2.40 -0.88 -26.56
CA GLN A 178 1.57 -1.78 -27.37
C GLN A 178 0.73 -1.02 -28.39
N LYS A 179 0.10 0.10 -27.99
CA LYS A 179 -0.61 0.98 -28.93
C LYS A 179 0.33 1.51 -30.02
N ALA A 180 1.60 1.73 -29.70
CA ALA A 180 2.63 2.12 -30.65
C ALA A 180 3.18 0.95 -31.51
N GLY A 181 2.70 -0.29 -31.32
CA GLY A 181 3.16 -1.46 -32.07
C GLY A 181 4.60 -1.87 -31.76
N LEU A 182 5.16 -1.39 -30.64
CA LEU A 182 6.53 -1.70 -30.25
C LEU A 182 6.60 -3.11 -29.65
N PRO A 183 7.62 -3.92 -29.99
CA PRO A 183 7.78 -5.23 -29.39
C PRO A 183 7.96 -5.09 -27.87
N LEU A 184 7.17 -5.85 -27.10
CA LEU A 184 7.43 -6.02 -25.68
C LEU A 184 8.65 -6.93 -25.52
N ASP A 185 9.73 -6.44 -24.91
CA ASP A 185 10.74 -7.35 -24.41
C ASP A 185 10.12 -8.23 -23.31
N TRP A 186 10.36 -9.54 -23.38
CA TRP A 186 9.88 -10.53 -22.41
C TRP A 186 10.25 -10.23 -20.96
N THR A 187 11.26 -9.40 -20.75
CA THR A 187 11.67 -8.89 -19.43
C THR A 187 10.62 -8.00 -18.77
N TRP A 188 9.63 -7.49 -19.52
CA TRP A 188 8.57 -6.59 -19.02
C TRP A 188 7.23 -7.29 -18.78
N LEU A 189 7.11 -8.58 -19.10
CA LEU A 189 5.89 -9.36 -18.92
C LEU A 189 5.69 -9.71 -17.44
N THR A 190 5.09 -8.79 -16.70
CA THR A 190 4.62 -9.01 -15.34
C THR A 190 3.32 -9.80 -15.35
N ILE A 191 3.06 -10.60 -14.30
CA ILE A 191 1.80 -11.35 -14.18
C ILE A 191 0.63 -10.36 -14.18
N SER A 192 0.75 -9.22 -13.48
CA SER A 192 -0.29 -8.20 -13.47
C SER A 192 -0.55 -7.58 -14.85
N GLY A 193 0.49 -7.41 -15.68
CA GLY A 193 0.38 -6.97 -17.06
C GLY A 193 -0.45 -7.95 -17.90
N ILE A 194 -0.13 -9.25 -17.86
CA ILE A 194 -0.89 -10.30 -18.56
C ILE A 194 -2.36 -10.29 -18.11
N LEU A 195 -2.59 -10.16 -16.80
CA LEU A 195 -3.95 -10.11 -16.25
C LEU A 195 -4.70 -8.85 -16.70
N SER A 196 -4.01 -7.71 -16.84
CA SER A 196 -4.64 -6.48 -17.31
C SER A 196 -5.12 -6.57 -18.77
N GLU A 197 -4.50 -7.41 -19.60
CA GLU A 197 -4.92 -7.65 -20.98
C GLU A 197 -6.15 -8.57 -21.07
N ASN A 198 -6.34 -9.44 -20.08
CA ASN A 198 -7.41 -10.42 -20.09
C ASN A 198 -8.31 -10.26 -18.86
N GLU A 199 -9.21 -9.27 -18.94
CA GLU A 199 -10.12 -8.92 -17.85
C GLU A 199 -10.87 -10.15 -17.31
N HIS A 200 -11.33 -11.07 -18.18
CA HIS A 200 -12.01 -12.28 -17.75
C HIS A 200 -11.15 -13.18 -16.86
N ILE A 201 -9.88 -13.40 -17.24
CA ILE A 201 -8.94 -14.18 -16.44
C ILE A 201 -8.61 -13.45 -15.14
N ALA A 202 -8.39 -12.13 -15.18
CA ALA A 202 -8.16 -11.32 -13.99
C ALA A 202 -9.35 -11.40 -13.01
N PHE A 203 -10.58 -11.32 -13.52
CA PHE A 203 -11.78 -11.50 -12.71
C PHE A 203 -11.90 -12.91 -12.14
N MET A 204 -11.62 -13.95 -12.92
CA MET A 204 -11.64 -15.33 -12.40
C MET A 204 -10.61 -15.52 -11.27
N ILE A 205 -9.38 -15.05 -11.48
CA ILE A 205 -8.30 -15.12 -10.48
C ILE A 205 -8.66 -14.30 -9.24
N ALA A 206 -9.22 -13.11 -9.42
CA ALA A 206 -9.61 -12.29 -8.29
C ALA A 206 -10.73 -12.96 -7.47
N ARG A 207 -11.73 -13.61 -8.09
CA ARG A 207 -12.75 -14.40 -7.35
C ARG A 207 -12.14 -15.55 -6.54
N LEU A 208 -11.24 -16.31 -7.17
CA LEU A 208 -10.53 -17.40 -6.50
C LEU A 208 -9.65 -16.89 -5.35
N SER A 209 -8.98 -15.76 -5.56
CA SER A 209 -8.11 -15.10 -4.58
C SER A 209 -8.90 -14.62 -3.37
N VAL A 210 -10.04 -13.97 -3.60
CA VAL A 210 -10.98 -13.56 -2.55
C VAL A 210 -11.40 -14.78 -1.73
N ALA A 211 -11.89 -15.85 -2.38
CA ALA A 211 -12.29 -17.07 -1.69
C ALA A 211 -11.14 -17.68 -0.88
N LEU A 212 -9.91 -17.68 -1.43
CA LEU A 212 -8.73 -18.18 -0.74
C LEU A 212 -8.39 -17.33 0.50
N VAL A 213 -8.39 -16.01 0.38
CA VAL A 213 -8.16 -15.09 1.52
C VAL A 213 -9.20 -15.30 2.61
N PHE A 214 -10.46 -15.53 2.23
CA PHE A 214 -11.52 -15.83 3.19
C PHE A 214 -11.28 -17.15 3.93
N ILE A 215 -10.95 -18.22 3.20
CA ILE A 215 -10.63 -19.52 3.79
C ILE A 215 -9.43 -19.39 4.73
N ILE A 216 -8.37 -18.71 4.31
CA ILE A 216 -7.18 -18.48 5.14
C ILE A 216 -7.53 -17.67 6.39
N SER A 217 -8.38 -16.66 6.27
CA SER A 217 -8.84 -15.87 7.42
C SER A 217 -9.59 -16.74 8.43
N ILE A 218 -10.47 -17.64 7.97
CA ILE A 218 -11.15 -18.61 8.84
C ILE A 218 -10.15 -19.57 9.50
N LEU A 219 -9.17 -20.06 8.74
CA LEU A 219 -8.13 -20.94 9.29
C LEU A 219 -7.29 -20.24 10.35
N ASN A 220 -6.92 -18.98 10.13
CA ASN A 220 -6.23 -18.15 11.11
C ASN A 220 -7.08 -17.96 12.38
N LEU A 221 -8.38 -17.70 12.25
CA LEU A 221 -9.28 -17.60 13.41
C LEU A 221 -9.37 -18.89 14.24
N ARG A 222 -9.11 -20.06 13.66
CA ARG A 222 -9.05 -21.33 14.40
C ARG A 222 -7.76 -21.48 15.21
N LEU A 223 -6.67 -20.87 14.77
CA LEU A 223 -5.39 -20.89 15.48
C LEU A 223 -5.44 -20.04 16.76
N VAL A 224 -6.29 -19.01 16.77
CA VAL A 224 -6.49 -18.14 17.93
C VAL A 224 -7.29 -18.84 19.03
N LYS A 225 -6.59 -19.56 19.91
CA LYS A 225 -7.18 -20.36 21.00
C LYS A 225 -7.96 -19.53 22.04
N ASN A 226 -7.65 -18.23 22.13
CA ASN A 226 -8.11 -17.37 23.21
C ASN A 226 -9.34 -16.52 22.91
N TYR A 227 -9.98 -16.73 21.75
CA TYR A 227 -11.19 -16.02 21.38
C TYR A 227 -12.43 -16.80 21.82
N THR A 228 -13.39 -16.09 22.41
CA THR A 228 -14.70 -16.68 22.65
C THR A 228 -15.36 -17.04 21.31
N SER A 229 -16.27 -18.02 21.32
CA SER A 229 -16.99 -18.42 20.11
C SER A 229 -17.77 -17.25 19.48
N SER A 230 -18.29 -16.33 20.29
CA SER A 230 -18.95 -15.11 19.81
C SER A 230 -17.98 -14.15 19.11
N GLN A 231 -16.77 -13.96 19.64
CA GLN A 231 -15.74 -13.11 19.01
C GLN A 231 -15.30 -13.67 17.66
N ARG A 232 -15.08 -14.99 17.56
CA ARG A 232 -14.73 -15.64 16.29
C ARG A 232 -15.82 -15.47 15.24
N LEU A 233 -17.09 -15.60 15.64
CA LEU A 233 -18.23 -15.41 14.76
C LEU A 233 -18.28 -13.96 14.23
N VAL A 234 -18.11 -12.97 15.10
CA VAL A 234 -18.13 -11.55 14.69
C VAL A 234 -17.03 -11.26 13.67
N HIS A 235 -15.79 -11.71 13.91
CA HIS A 235 -14.70 -11.52 12.93
C HIS A 235 -14.96 -12.27 11.62
N ALA A 236 -15.47 -13.50 11.67
CA ALA A 236 -15.82 -14.25 10.47
C ALA A 236 -16.91 -13.53 9.66
N LEU A 237 -17.97 -13.04 10.32
CA LEU A 237 -19.03 -12.27 9.67
C LEU A 237 -18.52 -10.95 9.09
N LEU A 238 -17.66 -10.23 9.81
CA LEU A 238 -17.01 -9.02 9.30
C LEU A 238 -16.20 -9.29 8.04
N SER A 239 -15.34 -10.32 8.08
CA SER A 239 -14.56 -10.72 6.92
C SER A 239 -15.47 -11.14 5.74
N LEU A 240 -16.53 -11.90 6.00
CA LEU A 240 -17.49 -12.33 4.99
C LEU A 240 -18.26 -11.16 4.37
N THR A 241 -18.69 -10.19 5.18
CA THR A 241 -19.38 -8.99 4.67
C THR A 241 -18.45 -8.17 3.78
N SER A 242 -17.20 -7.93 4.20
CA SER A 242 -16.22 -7.26 3.34
C SER A 242 -15.93 -8.04 2.06
N LEU A 243 -15.94 -9.37 2.13
CA LEU A 243 -15.72 -10.27 1.00
C LEU A 243 -16.83 -10.16 -0.05
N ILE A 244 -18.07 -10.38 0.39
CA ILE A 244 -19.27 -10.32 -0.45
C ILE A 244 -19.29 -8.97 -1.16
N VAL A 245 -18.96 -7.93 -0.43
CA VAL A 245 -18.94 -6.57 -0.92
C VAL A 245 -17.89 -6.34 -2.00
N VAL A 246 -16.65 -6.77 -1.77
CA VAL A 246 -15.57 -6.66 -2.77
C VAL A 246 -15.98 -7.43 -4.03
N VAL A 247 -16.61 -8.60 -3.86
CA VAL A 247 -17.14 -9.41 -4.97
C VAL A 247 -18.29 -8.69 -5.69
N LEU A 248 -19.25 -8.12 -4.97
CA LEU A 248 -20.38 -7.44 -5.59
C LEU A 248 -19.93 -6.17 -6.32
N TYR A 249 -19.08 -5.36 -5.69
CA TYR A 249 -18.66 -4.07 -6.20
C TYR A 249 -17.68 -4.19 -7.39
N LYS A 250 -16.60 -4.97 -7.26
CA LYS A 250 -15.58 -5.04 -8.32
C LYS A 250 -16.05 -5.87 -9.52
N PHE A 251 -16.97 -6.83 -9.35
CA PHE A 251 -17.25 -7.84 -10.40
C PHE A 251 -18.59 -7.69 -11.12
N TYR A 252 -19.55 -6.94 -10.59
CA TYR A 252 -20.82 -6.69 -11.30
C TYR A 252 -20.81 -5.41 -12.15
N GLY A 253 -19.69 -4.68 -12.14
CA GLY A 253 -19.39 -3.59 -13.07
C GLY A 253 -20.20 -2.30 -12.85
N PRO A 254 -19.78 -1.19 -13.49
CA PRO A 254 -20.42 0.12 -13.38
C PRO A 254 -21.75 0.24 -14.15
N SER A 255 -22.22 -0.81 -14.83
CA SER A 255 -23.45 -0.76 -15.65
C SER A 255 -24.74 -0.72 -14.82
N LEU A 256 -24.70 -1.12 -13.55
CA LEU A 256 -25.74 -0.79 -12.60
C LEU A 256 -25.39 0.55 -11.94
N TRP A 257 -26.36 1.44 -11.71
CA TRP A 257 -26.20 2.69 -10.95
C TRP A 257 -25.97 2.47 -9.43
N TRP A 258 -25.82 1.22 -9.02
CA TRP A 258 -25.65 0.78 -7.64
C TRP A 258 -24.24 0.93 -7.01
N PRO A 259 -23.10 1.06 -7.73
CA PRO A 259 -21.77 0.94 -7.13
C PRO A 259 -21.44 2.10 -6.20
N ILE A 260 -21.84 3.33 -6.54
CA ILE A 260 -21.51 4.50 -5.72
C ILE A 260 -22.28 4.45 -4.39
N SER A 261 -23.60 4.24 -4.43
CA SER A 261 -24.41 4.12 -3.21
C SER A 261 -23.97 2.92 -2.35
N SER A 262 -23.58 1.82 -2.99
CA SER A 262 -23.05 0.65 -2.28
C SER A 262 -21.75 0.99 -1.55
N ILE A 263 -20.78 1.65 -2.20
CA ILE A 263 -19.52 2.08 -1.55
C ILE A 263 -19.80 2.98 -0.33
N HIS A 264 -20.72 3.94 -0.44
CA HIS A 264 -21.05 4.84 0.66
C HIS A 264 -21.67 4.10 1.85
N ILE A 265 -22.56 3.13 1.60
CA ILE A 265 -23.12 2.25 2.63
C ILE A 265 -22.00 1.47 3.33
N LEU A 266 -20.96 1.09 2.59
CA LEU A 266 -19.84 0.29 3.09
C LEU A 266 -18.84 1.10 3.89
N TYR A 267 -18.47 2.28 3.42
CA TYR A 267 -17.73 3.23 4.22
C TYR A 267 -18.51 3.59 5.48
N GLY A 268 -19.83 3.79 5.37
CA GLY A 268 -20.71 3.99 6.53
C GLY A 268 -20.68 2.82 7.51
N PHE A 269 -20.72 1.57 7.03
CA PHE A 269 -20.64 0.38 7.86
C PHE A 269 -19.28 0.22 8.55
N HIS A 270 -18.18 0.42 7.82
CA HIS A 270 -16.83 0.39 8.39
C HIS A 270 -16.59 1.53 9.38
N LEU A 271 -17.11 2.72 9.11
CA LEU A 271 -17.07 3.86 10.02
C LEU A 271 -17.88 3.57 11.30
N ALA A 272 -19.08 3.00 11.17
CA ALA A 272 -19.89 2.60 12.32
C ALA A 272 -19.16 1.54 13.17
N GLN A 273 -18.48 0.58 12.54
CA GLN A 273 -17.65 -0.38 13.25
C GLN A 273 -16.46 0.25 13.95
N LEU A 274 -15.81 1.22 13.30
CA LEU A 274 -14.70 1.97 13.89
C LEU A 274 -15.17 2.72 15.14
N VAL A 275 -16.33 3.38 15.07
CA VAL A 275 -16.97 4.01 16.24
C VAL A 275 -17.22 2.98 17.33
N LEU A 276 -17.78 1.81 17.00
CA LEU A 276 -18.02 0.74 17.98
C LEU A 276 -16.74 0.19 18.63
N VAL A 277 -15.59 0.23 17.95
CA VAL A 277 -14.29 -0.14 18.54
C VAL A 277 -13.80 0.91 19.55
N LEU A 278 -14.07 2.20 19.27
CA LEU A 278 -13.65 3.31 20.12
C LEU A 278 -14.47 3.39 21.42
N ILE A 279 -15.69 2.86 21.44
CA ILE A 279 -16.52 2.85 22.65
C ILE A 279 -15.86 1.95 23.73
N PRO A 280 -15.69 2.45 24.97
CA PRO A 280 -15.13 1.68 26.07
C PRO A 280 -16.10 0.60 26.56
N ASN A 281 -16.01 -0.61 26.01
CA ASN A 281 -16.88 -1.75 26.36
C ASN A 281 -16.26 -2.78 27.32
N GLY A 282 -15.21 -2.42 28.08
CA GLY A 282 -14.50 -3.36 28.95
C GLY A 282 -13.70 -4.46 28.22
N GLU A 283 -13.69 -4.45 26.89
CA GLU A 283 -12.91 -5.36 26.06
C GLU A 283 -11.40 -5.13 26.23
N SER A 284 -10.63 -6.21 26.23
CA SER A 284 -9.16 -6.14 26.25
C SER A 284 -8.63 -5.30 25.08
N THR A 285 -7.59 -4.50 25.31
CA THR A 285 -6.96 -3.64 24.29
C THR A 285 -6.57 -4.42 23.02
N SER A 286 -6.07 -5.65 23.16
CA SER A 286 -5.71 -6.51 22.03
C SER A 286 -6.91 -6.85 21.14
N TYR A 287 -8.09 -7.07 21.72
CA TYR A 287 -9.29 -7.35 20.94
C TYR A 287 -9.73 -6.14 20.10
N LYS A 288 -9.76 -4.95 20.73
CA LYS A 288 -10.06 -3.69 20.02
C LYS A 288 -9.10 -3.44 18.87
N LEU A 289 -7.81 -3.67 19.10
CA LEU A 289 -6.78 -3.49 18.09
C LEU A 289 -6.94 -4.47 16.92
N CYS A 290 -7.25 -5.74 17.19
CA CYS A 290 -7.54 -6.70 16.12
C CYS A 290 -8.76 -6.32 15.29
N ARG A 291 -9.80 -5.79 15.94
CA ARG A 291 -11.01 -5.34 15.26
C ARG A 291 -10.74 -4.11 14.39
N LEU A 292 -10.00 -3.13 14.92
CA LEU A 292 -9.52 -1.98 14.14
C LEU A 292 -8.74 -2.44 12.91
N MET A 293 -7.82 -3.39 13.09
CA MET A 293 -7.03 -3.93 11.99
C MET A 293 -7.91 -4.69 10.97
N SER A 294 -8.87 -5.50 11.41
CA SER A 294 -9.79 -6.16 10.48
C SER A 294 -10.52 -5.15 9.60
N ILE A 295 -10.97 -4.03 10.18
CA ILE A 295 -11.62 -2.91 9.47
C ILE A 295 -10.64 -2.29 8.47
N CYS A 296 -9.42 -1.94 8.90
CA CYS A 296 -8.40 -1.39 8.02
C CYS A 296 -8.04 -2.33 6.86
N THR A 297 -8.00 -3.64 7.09
CA THR A 297 -7.74 -4.66 6.04
C THR A 297 -8.86 -4.64 5.01
N SER A 298 -10.12 -4.66 5.49
CA SER A 298 -11.27 -4.65 4.59
C SER A 298 -11.36 -3.37 3.77
N MET A 299 -11.08 -2.21 4.38
CA MET A 299 -11.03 -0.94 3.65
C MET A 299 -9.89 -0.94 2.62
N TRP A 300 -8.73 -1.45 2.99
CA TRP A 300 -7.61 -1.59 2.06
C TRP A 300 -7.95 -2.49 0.86
N LEU A 301 -8.59 -3.65 1.07
CA LEU A 301 -9.02 -4.53 -0.02
C LEU A 301 -10.01 -3.87 -1.00
N LEU A 302 -10.81 -2.90 -0.54
CA LEU A 302 -11.73 -2.14 -1.40
C LEU A 302 -11.00 -1.13 -2.28
N LEU A 303 -9.94 -0.53 -1.74
CA LEU A 303 -9.08 0.44 -2.42
C LEU A 303 -8.10 -0.23 -3.40
N GLU A 304 -7.83 -1.53 -3.22
CA GLU A 304 -6.84 -2.24 -4.03
C GLU A 304 -7.33 -2.54 -5.47
N ARG A 305 -6.37 -2.62 -6.39
CA ARG A 305 -6.61 -2.98 -7.80
C ARG A 305 -6.90 -4.48 -7.92
N ILE A 306 -7.81 -4.84 -8.82
CA ILE A 306 -8.23 -6.23 -9.06
C ILE A 306 -7.05 -7.12 -9.47
N THR A 307 -6.11 -6.57 -10.24
CA THR A 307 -4.89 -7.26 -10.70
C THR A 307 -3.96 -7.68 -9.55
N ASN A 308 -4.06 -7.06 -8.37
CA ASN A 308 -3.24 -7.41 -7.21
C ASN A 308 -3.86 -8.50 -6.33
N PHE A 309 -5.10 -8.94 -6.60
CA PHE A 309 -5.78 -9.93 -5.76
C PHE A 309 -5.04 -11.27 -5.69
N GLY A 310 -4.45 -11.70 -6.81
CA GLY A 310 -3.61 -12.91 -6.82
C GLY A 310 -2.41 -12.77 -5.89
N ALA A 311 -1.70 -11.63 -5.93
CA ALA A 311 -0.63 -11.34 -4.99
C ALA A 311 -1.11 -11.33 -3.53
N ILE A 312 -2.24 -10.68 -3.24
CA ILE A 312 -2.85 -10.65 -1.90
C ILE A 312 -3.09 -12.08 -1.38
N SER A 313 -3.56 -12.99 -2.24
CA SER A 313 -3.82 -14.38 -1.86
C SER A 313 -2.53 -15.14 -1.52
N LEU A 314 -1.45 -14.89 -2.27
CA LEU A 314 -0.13 -15.46 -1.98
C LEU A 314 0.43 -14.90 -0.67
N ILE A 315 0.27 -13.60 -0.40
CA ILE A 315 0.72 -12.96 0.84
C ILE A 315 -0.06 -13.52 2.04
N ALA A 316 -1.38 -13.67 1.90
CA ALA A 316 -2.21 -14.32 2.92
C ALA A 316 -1.73 -15.76 3.19
N LEU A 317 -1.39 -16.52 2.15
CA LEU A 317 -0.85 -17.88 2.31
C LEU A 317 0.51 -17.87 3.03
N GLN A 318 1.42 -17.00 2.63
CA GLN A 318 2.74 -16.85 3.28
C GLN A 318 2.58 -16.54 4.76
N SER A 319 1.70 -15.60 5.10
CA SER A 319 1.45 -15.21 6.49
C SER A 319 0.90 -16.36 7.33
N HIS A 320 -0.04 -17.15 6.79
CA HIS A 320 -0.58 -18.30 7.48
C HIS A 320 0.51 -19.33 7.81
N ILE A 321 1.39 -19.58 6.85
CA ILE A 321 2.52 -20.51 7.05
C ILE A 321 3.48 -19.94 8.10
N ILE A 322 3.84 -18.66 8.03
CA ILE A 322 4.72 -17.99 9.00
C ILE A 322 4.12 -18.05 10.40
N ILE A 323 2.84 -17.74 10.58
CA ILE A 323 2.11 -17.86 11.86
C ILE A 323 2.20 -19.28 12.41
N LYS A 324 1.87 -20.26 11.57
CA LYS A 324 1.88 -21.67 11.97
C LYS A 324 3.29 -22.12 12.38
N THR A 325 4.32 -21.66 11.67
CA THR A 325 5.71 -21.92 12.05
C THR A 325 6.08 -21.24 13.36
N HIS A 326 5.61 -20.01 13.60
CA HIS A 326 5.83 -19.31 14.86
C HIS A 326 5.24 -20.08 16.04
N ILE A 327 3.95 -20.43 15.98
CA ILE A 327 3.23 -21.16 17.03
C ILE A 327 3.92 -22.49 17.37
N ASN A 328 4.47 -23.17 16.36
CA ASN A 328 5.18 -24.43 16.55
C ASN A 328 6.62 -24.25 17.08
N SER A 329 7.16 -23.03 17.05
CA SER A 329 8.56 -22.72 17.38
C SER A 329 8.74 -22.07 18.75
N ASP A 330 7.77 -22.26 19.66
CA ASP A 330 7.48 -21.57 20.93
C ASP A 330 8.65 -21.27 21.91
N LYS A 331 9.92 -21.55 21.57
CA LYS A 331 11.10 -21.36 22.42
C LYS A 331 12.37 -20.80 21.76
N SER A 332 12.42 -20.53 20.44
CA SER A 332 13.70 -20.18 19.78
C SER A 332 13.98 -18.71 19.58
N LEU A 333 12.97 -17.95 19.17
CA LEU A 333 13.08 -16.52 18.88
C LEU A 333 12.23 -15.75 19.87
N ASN A 334 12.79 -14.64 20.37
CA ASN A 334 12.04 -13.69 21.17
C ASN A 334 10.94 -13.02 20.32
N GLU A 335 10.02 -12.32 20.99
CA GLU A 335 8.96 -11.56 20.33
C GLU A 335 9.53 -10.58 19.29
N THR A 336 10.63 -9.89 19.62
CA THR A 336 11.27 -8.91 18.72
C THR A 336 11.77 -9.56 17.43
N GLY A 337 12.32 -10.76 17.47
CA GLY A 337 12.77 -11.48 16.28
C GLY A 337 11.61 -11.79 15.34
N TRP A 338 10.47 -12.22 15.89
CA TRP A 338 9.26 -12.43 15.11
C TRP A 338 8.68 -11.14 14.55
N TRP A 339 8.76 -10.02 15.28
CA TRP A 339 8.43 -8.69 14.76
C TRP A 339 9.26 -8.30 13.55
N ILE A 340 10.57 -8.57 13.59
CA ILE A 340 11.47 -8.31 12.47
C ILE A 340 11.09 -9.19 11.28
N ILE A 341 10.92 -10.51 11.49
CA ILE A 341 10.51 -11.44 10.43
C ILE A 341 9.23 -10.93 9.75
N CYS A 342 8.24 -10.59 10.57
CA CYS A 342 7.00 -10.00 10.09
C CYS A 342 7.31 -8.77 9.24
N HIS A 343 7.92 -7.73 9.81
CA HIS A 343 8.22 -6.49 9.10
C HIS A 343 8.89 -6.71 7.73
N PHE A 344 9.90 -7.59 7.63
CA PHE A 344 10.56 -7.89 6.37
C PHE A 344 9.63 -8.52 5.32
N PHE A 345 8.86 -9.54 5.70
CA PHE A 345 7.87 -10.14 4.79
C PHE A 345 6.77 -9.15 4.41
N GLY A 346 6.40 -8.26 5.33
CA GLY A 346 5.45 -7.20 5.11
C GLY A 346 5.97 -6.27 4.03
N MET A 347 7.13 -5.67 4.24
CA MET A 347 7.74 -4.76 3.28
C MET A 347 7.95 -5.44 1.92
N SER A 348 8.44 -6.69 1.89
CA SER A 348 8.56 -7.44 0.63
C SER A 348 7.20 -7.62 -0.08
N SER A 349 6.12 -7.82 0.66
CA SER A 349 4.76 -7.92 0.12
C SER A 349 4.26 -6.57 -0.40
N TYR A 350 4.56 -5.48 0.31
CA TYR A 350 4.23 -4.13 -0.10
C TYR A 350 4.88 -3.78 -1.45
N TYR A 351 6.17 -4.07 -1.63
CA TYR A 351 6.85 -3.83 -2.91
C TYR A 351 6.38 -4.78 -4.03
N ALA A 352 6.02 -6.03 -3.70
CA ALA A 352 5.46 -6.97 -4.67
C ALA A 352 4.10 -6.51 -5.25
N MET A 353 3.37 -5.63 -4.54
CA MET A 353 2.16 -4.98 -5.07
C MET A 353 2.46 -3.79 -6.00
N GLY A 354 3.73 -3.55 -6.33
CA GLY A 354 4.15 -2.48 -7.24
C GLY A 354 4.17 -1.10 -6.58
N ARG A 355 4.24 -1.05 -5.25
CA ARG A 355 4.27 0.19 -4.47
C ARG A 355 5.72 0.61 -4.22
N SER A 356 5.91 1.89 -3.94
CA SER A 356 7.20 2.46 -3.56
C SER A 356 6.99 3.56 -2.52
N ILE A 357 7.94 3.69 -1.60
CA ILE A 357 7.95 4.72 -0.54
C ILE A 357 8.15 6.13 -1.11
N SER A 358 8.56 6.23 -2.39
CA SER A 358 8.65 7.52 -3.07
C SER A 358 7.31 8.25 -3.10
N ILE A 359 7.32 9.53 -2.71
CA ILE A 359 6.15 10.42 -2.80
C ILE A 359 5.59 10.44 -4.24
N ALA A 360 6.48 10.35 -5.23
CA ALA A 360 6.07 10.32 -6.64
C ALA A 360 5.31 9.04 -7.02
N ALA A 361 5.40 7.97 -6.23
CA ALA A 361 4.75 6.69 -6.46
C ALA A 361 3.46 6.50 -5.66
N VAL A 362 3.05 7.49 -4.86
CA VAL A 362 1.78 7.44 -4.13
C VAL A 362 0.62 7.42 -5.13
N ASP A 363 -0.20 6.37 -5.07
CA ASP A 363 -1.37 6.20 -5.93
C ASP A 363 -2.55 7.02 -5.38
N PHE A 364 -2.59 8.30 -5.75
CA PHE A 364 -3.73 9.16 -5.43
C PHE A 364 -5.02 8.65 -6.06
N GLY A 365 -4.96 8.06 -7.26
CA GLY A 365 -6.13 7.57 -7.99
C GLY A 365 -6.90 6.50 -7.22
N GLY A 366 -6.18 5.55 -6.61
CA GLY A 366 -6.78 4.54 -5.73
C GLY A 366 -7.47 5.16 -4.50
N ALA A 367 -6.91 6.23 -3.93
CA ALA A 367 -7.49 6.90 -2.76
C ALA A 367 -8.74 7.73 -3.09
N TYR A 368 -8.94 8.12 -4.35
CA TYR A 368 -10.20 8.75 -4.80
C TYR A 368 -11.33 7.75 -5.03
N GLN A 369 -11.08 6.44 -4.91
CA GLN A 369 -12.09 5.44 -5.22
C GLN A 369 -13.28 5.54 -4.26
N GLY A 370 -14.42 5.99 -4.80
CA GLY A 370 -15.66 6.19 -4.04
C GLY A 370 -15.88 7.60 -3.50
N LEU A 371 -14.98 8.56 -3.77
CA LEU A 371 -15.21 9.98 -3.50
C LEU A 371 -15.86 10.66 -4.70
N GLN A 372 -16.91 11.45 -4.46
CA GLN A 372 -17.53 12.30 -5.49
C GLN A 372 -16.80 13.64 -5.63
N ASP A 373 -16.38 14.20 -4.49
CA ASP A 373 -15.73 15.50 -4.40
C ASP A 373 -14.37 15.41 -3.70
N TYR A 374 -13.54 16.43 -3.93
CA TYR A 374 -12.25 16.55 -3.25
C TYR A 374 -12.45 16.82 -1.76
N GLN A 375 -12.13 15.82 -0.93
CA GLN A 375 -12.13 15.93 0.52
C GLN A 375 -10.74 15.61 1.08
N PRO A 376 -9.90 16.63 1.38
CA PRO A 376 -8.48 16.42 1.67
C PRO A 376 -8.25 15.53 2.89
N ASN A 377 -9.03 15.70 3.96
CA ASN A 377 -8.89 14.91 5.18
C ASN A 377 -9.17 13.42 4.96
N LEU A 378 -10.22 13.11 4.20
CA LEU A 378 -10.59 11.73 3.89
C LEU A 378 -9.58 11.11 2.92
N LEU A 379 -9.13 11.89 1.93
CA LEU A 379 -8.10 11.47 0.99
C LEU A 379 -6.80 11.09 1.71
N ILE A 380 -6.36 11.87 2.70
CA ILE A 380 -5.16 11.54 3.50
C ILE A 380 -5.32 10.19 4.20
N VAL A 381 -6.48 9.94 4.82
CA VAL A 381 -6.76 8.66 5.47
C VAL A 381 -6.76 7.51 4.45
N LEU A 382 -7.41 7.69 3.31
CA LEU A 382 -7.47 6.65 2.26
C LEU A 382 -6.10 6.40 1.62
N ILE A 383 -5.26 7.42 1.43
CA ILE A 383 -3.86 7.26 1.00
C ILE A 383 -3.08 6.48 2.04
N PHE A 384 -3.22 6.81 3.32
CA PHE A 384 -2.55 6.09 4.39
C PHE A 384 -2.95 4.62 4.42
N LEU A 385 -4.27 4.35 4.37
CA LEU A 385 -4.81 2.99 4.32
C LEU A 385 -4.39 2.26 3.05
N LEU A 386 -4.35 2.93 1.90
CA LEU A 386 -3.89 2.32 0.67
C LEU A 386 -2.41 1.98 0.81
N GLN A 387 -1.55 2.94 1.14
CA GLN A 387 -0.10 2.80 1.11
C GLN A 387 0.44 1.87 2.21
N TYR A 388 0.03 2.03 3.46
CA TYR A 388 0.71 1.39 4.60
C TYR A 388 0.01 0.15 5.16
N ASN A 389 -1.22 -0.19 4.73
CA ASN A 389 -1.91 -1.35 5.30
C ASN A 389 -1.58 -2.71 4.69
N ALA A 390 -1.10 -2.79 3.44
CA ALA A 390 -1.01 -4.06 2.72
C ALA A 390 -0.02 -5.06 3.33
N SER A 391 1.05 -4.56 3.92
CA SER A 391 2.14 -5.34 4.51
C SER A 391 1.88 -5.70 5.96
N ASP A 392 1.56 -4.69 6.77
CA ASP A 392 1.64 -4.83 8.21
C ASP A 392 0.41 -5.53 8.80
N LEU A 393 -0.76 -5.47 8.15
CA LEU A 393 -1.99 -6.03 8.72
C LEU A 393 -2.08 -7.55 8.70
N ILE A 394 -1.60 -8.16 7.63
CA ILE A 394 -1.52 -9.61 7.51
C ILE A 394 -0.56 -10.18 8.57
N LEU A 395 0.46 -9.39 8.92
CA LEU A 395 1.45 -9.72 9.95
C LEU A 395 1.04 -9.27 11.35
N PHE A 396 0.04 -8.41 11.48
CA PHE A 396 -0.51 -8.02 12.77
C PHE A 396 -1.58 -8.98 13.26
N VAL A 397 -2.23 -9.73 12.37
CA VAL A 397 -3.00 -10.93 12.76
C VAL A 397 -2.09 -11.89 13.54
N ILE A 398 -0.79 -11.92 13.24
CA ILE A 398 0.23 -12.64 14.01
C ILE A 398 0.30 -12.09 15.44
N ARG A 399 0.36 -10.76 15.65
CA ARG A 399 0.46 -10.09 16.96
C ARG A 399 -0.60 -10.54 17.99
N ASN A 400 -1.84 -10.81 17.58
CA ASN A 400 -2.92 -10.99 18.56
C ASN A 400 -2.93 -12.34 19.29
N ASP A 401 -2.19 -13.33 18.78
CA ASP A 401 -1.91 -14.57 19.51
C ASP A 401 -0.89 -14.36 20.65
N PHE A 402 -0.02 -13.34 20.56
CA PHE A 402 1.11 -13.15 21.47
C PHE A 402 0.72 -12.47 22.80
N CYS A 403 -0.28 -11.59 22.79
CA CYS A 403 -0.61 -10.79 23.96
C CYS A 403 -1.21 -11.56 25.16
N LYS A 404 -1.38 -12.89 25.07
CA LYS A 404 -1.95 -13.69 26.18
C LYS A 404 -1.04 -14.77 26.75
N HIS A 405 0.09 -15.10 26.12
CA HIS A 405 1.00 -16.13 26.67
C HIS A 405 1.88 -15.63 27.83
N ASN A 406 1.95 -14.32 28.08
CA ASN A 406 2.74 -13.71 29.17
C ASN A 406 1.90 -13.21 30.37
N THR A 407 0.63 -13.59 30.47
CA THR A 407 -0.24 -13.23 31.63
C THR A 407 -0.60 -14.42 32.53
N GLN A 408 0.10 -15.54 32.39
CA GLN A 408 0.17 -16.62 33.39
C GLN A 408 1.61 -16.67 33.90
#